data_AF-S3C2R6-F1
#
_entry.id   AF-S3C2R6-F1
#
_cell.length_a   1.000
_cell.length_b   1.000
_cell.length_c   1.000
_cell.angle_alpha   90.00
_cell.angle_beta   90.00
_cell.angle_gamma   90.00
#
_symmetry.space_group_name_H-M   'P 1'
#
loop_
_entity.id
_entity.type
_entity.pdbx_description
1 polymer ?
#
loop_
_entity_poly.entity_id
_entity_poly.type
_entity_poly.pdbx_seq_one_letter_code
_entity_poly.pdbx_strand_id
1 'polypeptide(L)'
;MKRIVLLLIALLAVGCSKSEEKIVPDDLKVSWTYIQDKGDEYKEKYINLSFTYDEYLLIVIETGLENGKFQKVSRTEKGKFSYSYPNLTLKSSLGVEIRGIINEKRDKLTLYNFRSILFIPKTNDITLTH
;
A
#
# COMPACT_ATOMS: atom_id res chain seq x y z
N MET A 1 37.56 -55.19 -28.88
CA MET A 1 36.27 -55.07 -28.17
C MET A 1 36.22 -53.73 -27.44
N LYS A 2 35.51 -52.74 -27.97
CA LYS A 2 35.35 -51.41 -27.36
C LYS A 2 34.05 -51.41 -26.55
N ARG A 3 34.13 -51.27 -25.23
CA ARG A 3 32.96 -51.04 -24.37
C ARG A 3 32.64 -49.56 -24.41
N ILE A 4 31.57 -49.19 -25.13
CA ILE A 4 30.95 -47.88 -25.02
C ILE A 4 29.99 -47.99 -23.84
N VAL A 5 30.28 -47.28 -22.76
CA VAL A 5 29.30 -47.00 -21.71
C VAL A 5 28.95 -45.53 -21.83
N LEU A 6 27.75 -45.27 -22.36
CA LEU A 6 27.05 -44.01 -22.21
C LEU A 6 26.74 -43.80 -20.72
N LEU A 7 27.05 -42.62 -20.20
CA LEU A 7 26.29 -42.05 -19.11
C LEU A 7 26.18 -40.54 -19.32
N LEU A 8 25.00 -40.18 -19.86
CA LEU A 8 24.40 -38.87 -19.81
C LEU A 8 24.49 -38.35 -18.37
N ILE A 9 25.21 -37.25 -18.16
CA ILE A 9 24.92 -36.33 -17.07
C ILE A 9 24.79 -34.96 -17.72
N ALA A 10 23.58 -34.70 -18.22
CA ALA A 10 23.05 -33.35 -18.24
C ALA A 10 23.00 -32.90 -16.77
N LEU A 11 24.08 -32.24 -16.30
CA LEU A 11 23.98 -31.40 -15.14
C LEU A 11 23.07 -30.25 -15.55
N LEU A 12 21.81 -30.41 -15.17
CA LEU A 12 20.88 -29.32 -14.97
C LEU A 12 21.69 -28.21 -14.29
N ALA A 13 22.02 -27.17 -15.04
CA ALA A 13 22.16 -25.84 -14.49
C ALA A 13 20.77 -25.50 -13.95
N VAL A 14 20.42 -26.08 -12.80
CA VAL A 14 19.48 -25.50 -11.87
C VAL A 14 20.17 -24.22 -11.44
N GLY A 15 20.02 -23.19 -12.27
CA GLY A 15 20.05 -21.83 -11.77
C GLY A 15 19.02 -21.83 -10.67
N CYS A 16 19.47 -22.03 -9.43
CA CYS A 16 18.84 -21.46 -8.27
C CYS A 16 18.83 -19.97 -8.55
N SER A 17 17.83 -19.53 -9.31
CA SER A 17 17.40 -18.15 -9.33
C SER A 17 17.15 -17.85 -7.87
N LYS A 18 18.10 -17.13 -7.26
CA LYS A 18 17.90 -16.50 -5.96
C LYS A 18 16.52 -15.87 -6.08
N SER A 19 15.54 -16.37 -5.32
CA SER A 19 14.28 -15.68 -5.19
C SER A 19 14.65 -14.27 -4.74
N GLU A 20 14.50 -13.28 -5.62
CA GLU A 20 14.79 -11.90 -5.29
C GLU A 20 14.06 -11.59 -3.99
N GLU A 21 14.82 -11.12 -3.01
CA GLU A 21 14.27 -10.88 -1.69
C GLU A 21 13.18 -9.81 -1.83
N LYS A 22 12.00 -10.20 -1.39
CA LYS A 22 10.77 -9.46 -1.59
C LYS A 22 10.72 -8.31 -0.56
N ILE A 23 11.35 -7.17 -0.87
CA ILE A 23 11.56 -6.05 0.06
C ILE A 23 10.64 -4.86 -0.27
N VAL A 24 10.08 -4.23 0.75
CA VAL A 24 9.35 -2.94 0.63
C VAL A 24 10.36 -1.82 0.36
N PRO A 25 10.15 -0.92 -0.62
CA PRO A 25 11.03 0.23 -0.84
C PRO A 25 11.17 1.09 0.42
N ASP A 26 12.36 1.64 0.70
CA ASP A 26 12.64 2.37 1.94
C ASP A 26 11.69 3.56 2.18
N ASP A 27 11.36 4.32 1.13
CA ASP A 27 10.42 5.44 1.20
C ASP A 27 8.98 5.01 1.60
N LEU A 28 8.67 3.71 1.47
CA LEU A 28 7.39 3.11 1.80
C LEU A 28 7.42 2.34 3.12
N LYS A 29 8.59 2.20 3.79
CA LYS A 29 8.75 1.57 5.12
C LYS A 29 8.30 2.49 6.27
N VAL A 30 7.19 3.19 6.06
CA VAL A 30 6.60 4.18 6.96
C VAL A 30 5.08 4.09 6.89
N SER A 31 4.41 4.66 7.89
CA SER A 31 2.95 4.74 7.92
C SER A 31 2.49 6.13 7.49
N TRP A 32 1.94 6.22 6.28
CA TRP A 32 1.41 7.46 5.74
C TRP A 32 0.04 7.76 6.32
N THR A 33 -0.12 8.93 6.90
CA THR A 33 -1.30 9.27 7.71
C THR A 33 -2.03 10.48 7.16
N TYR A 34 -3.35 10.41 7.07
CA TYR A 34 -4.22 11.56 6.81
C TYR A 34 -5.31 11.64 7.88
N ILE A 35 -5.60 12.85 8.36
CA ILE A 35 -6.64 13.09 9.37
C ILE A 35 -7.56 14.17 8.84
N GLN A 36 -8.84 13.83 8.73
CA GLN A 36 -9.91 14.78 8.47
C GLN A 36 -10.60 15.14 9.78
N ASP A 37 -11.01 16.40 9.90
CA ASP A 37 -11.75 16.90 11.07
C ASP A 37 -10.98 16.70 12.38
N LYS A 38 -9.65 16.88 12.29
CA LYS A 38 -8.72 16.68 13.40
C LYS A 38 -9.16 17.48 14.64
N GLY A 39 -9.30 16.79 15.77
CA GLY A 39 -9.71 17.40 17.04
C GLY A 39 -11.22 17.47 17.28
N ASP A 40 -12.06 17.08 16.32
CA ASP A 40 -13.48 16.82 16.55
C ASP A 40 -13.66 15.33 16.89
N GLU A 41 -13.64 14.99 18.17
CA GLU A 41 -13.77 13.61 18.65
C GLU A 41 -15.05 12.89 18.15
N TYR A 42 -16.06 13.63 17.68
CA TYR A 42 -17.30 13.05 17.19
C TYR A 42 -17.35 12.84 15.69
N LYS A 43 -16.34 13.31 14.95
CA LYS A 43 -16.31 13.26 13.47
C LYS A 43 -14.92 13.01 12.89
N GLU A 44 -13.90 12.83 13.73
CA GLU A 44 -12.53 12.63 13.27
C GLU A 44 -12.45 11.35 12.45
N LYS A 45 -11.85 11.48 11.26
CA LYS A 45 -11.59 10.37 10.35
C LYS A 45 -10.10 10.26 10.11
N TYR A 46 -9.57 9.08 10.35
CA TYR A 46 -8.16 8.78 10.26
C TYR A 46 -7.92 7.76 9.16
N ILE A 47 -6.96 8.04 8.28
CA ILE A 47 -6.50 7.12 7.24
C ILE A 47 -5.04 6.80 7.54
N ASN A 48 -4.72 5.51 7.52
CA ASN A 48 -3.35 5.01 7.48
C ASN A 48 -3.13 4.23 6.18
N LEU A 49 -2.10 4.58 5.44
CA LEU A 49 -1.64 3.83 4.29
C LEU A 49 -0.26 3.25 4.62
N SER A 50 -0.17 1.92 4.54
CA SER A 50 1.06 1.15 4.77
C SER A 50 1.27 0.15 3.64
N PHE A 51 2.50 -0.32 3.50
CA PHE A 51 2.92 -1.18 2.41
C PHE A 51 3.57 -2.46 2.93
N THR A 52 3.15 -3.59 2.37
CA THR A 52 3.90 -4.83 2.42
C THR A 52 4.64 -5.00 1.09
N TYR A 53 5.26 -6.15 0.86
CA TYR A 53 5.99 -6.38 -0.38
C TYR A 53 5.11 -6.31 -1.64
N ASP A 54 3.88 -6.82 -1.59
CA ASP A 54 3.01 -6.99 -2.76
C ASP A 54 1.66 -6.28 -2.65
N GLU A 55 1.31 -5.76 -1.47
CA GLU A 55 0.06 -5.05 -1.24
C GLU A 55 0.23 -3.75 -0.46
N TYR A 56 -0.71 -2.83 -0.68
CA TYR A 56 -0.95 -1.73 0.24
C TYR A 56 -2.10 -2.11 1.18
N LEU A 57 -2.07 -1.52 2.39
CA LEU A 57 -3.13 -1.58 3.38
C LEU A 57 -3.59 -0.16 3.67
N LEU A 58 -4.83 0.15 3.32
CA LEU A 58 -5.50 1.40 3.62
C LEU A 58 -6.48 1.16 4.78
N ILE A 59 -6.09 1.59 5.97
CA ILE A 59 -6.89 1.47 7.19
C ILE A 59 -7.64 2.79 7.40
N VAL A 60 -8.96 2.72 7.46
CA VAL A 60 -9.86 3.84 7.72
C VAL A 60 -10.45 3.64 9.11
N ILE A 61 -10.25 4.63 9.97
CA ILE A 61 -10.81 4.68 11.31
C ILE A 61 -11.73 5.89 11.38
N GLU A 62 -13.01 5.67 11.63
CA GLU A 62 -14.01 6.74 11.80
C GLU A 62 -14.49 6.76 13.25
N THR A 63 -14.49 7.95 13.84
CA THR A 63 -15.11 8.21 15.14
C THR A 63 -16.43 8.95 14.93
N GLY A 64 -17.43 8.63 15.75
CA GLY A 64 -18.79 9.08 15.54
C GLY A 64 -19.67 8.98 16.78
N LEU A 65 -20.69 9.84 16.85
CA LEU A 65 -21.84 9.60 17.72
C LEU A 65 -22.92 8.87 16.94
N GLU A 66 -23.28 7.69 17.41
CA GLU A 66 -24.42 6.92 16.89
C GLU A 66 -25.31 6.53 18.07
N ASN A 67 -26.59 6.90 18.00
CA ASN A 67 -27.58 6.65 19.06
C ASN A 67 -27.14 7.16 20.45
N GLY A 68 -26.46 8.31 20.49
CA GLY A 68 -25.98 8.93 21.74
C GLY A 68 -24.78 8.22 22.37
N LYS A 69 -24.16 7.26 21.68
CA LYS A 69 -22.93 6.58 22.13
C LYS A 69 -21.79 6.88 21.17
N PHE A 70 -20.62 7.14 21.74
CA PHE A 70 -19.38 7.21 20.96
C PHE A 70 -19.08 5.83 20.37
N GLN A 71 -18.81 5.80 19.07
CA GLN A 71 -18.39 4.62 18.35
C GLN A 71 -17.11 4.92 17.58
N LYS A 72 -16.26 3.89 17.50
CA LYS A 72 -15.05 3.89 16.69
C LYS A 72 -15.07 2.66 15.80
N VAL A 73 -15.14 2.88 14.51
CA VAL A 73 -15.17 1.80 13.51
C VAL A 73 -13.85 1.81 12.75
N SER A 74 -13.26 0.63 12.56
CA SER A 74 -12.06 0.44 11.75
C SER A 74 -12.37 -0.48 10.57
N ARG A 75 -11.95 -0.09 9.38
CA ARG A 75 -12.11 -0.87 8.14
C ARG A 75 -10.80 -0.84 7.38
N THR A 76 -10.49 -1.92 6.68
CA THR A 76 -9.25 -2.03 5.90
C THR A 76 -9.57 -2.37 4.46
N GLU A 77 -9.04 -1.57 3.53
CA GLU A 77 -8.98 -1.88 2.11
C GLU A 77 -7.56 -2.34 1.79
N LYS A 78 -7.46 -3.35 0.91
CA LYS A 78 -6.20 -3.87 0.41
C LYS A 78 -6.17 -3.80 -1.10
N GLY A 79 -5.00 -3.63 -1.67
CA GLY A 79 -4.83 -3.68 -3.11
C GLY A 79 -3.36 -3.78 -3.50
N LYS A 80 -3.10 -3.80 -4.80
CA LYS A 80 -1.73 -3.85 -5.31
C LYS A 80 -1.18 -2.44 -5.47
N PHE A 81 0.13 -2.32 -5.50
CA PHE A 81 0.78 -1.06 -5.83
C PHE A 81 1.95 -1.28 -6.79
N SER A 82 2.33 -0.21 -7.48
CA SER A 82 3.61 -0.09 -8.16
C SER A 82 4.29 1.20 -7.72
N TYR A 83 5.61 1.16 -7.61
CA TYR A 83 6.39 2.27 -7.09
C TYR A 83 7.65 2.50 -7.92
N SER A 84 7.87 3.76 -8.29
CA SER A 84 9.10 4.25 -8.91
C SER A 84 9.24 5.71 -8.52
N TYR A 85 10.12 5.99 -7.56
CA TYR A 85 10.27 7.33 -6.97
C TYR A 85 10.29 8.43 -8.05
N PRO A 86 9.50 9.52 -7.89
CA PRO A 86 8.63 9.83 -6.75
C PRO A 86 7.21 9.26 -6.87
N ASN A 87 6.94 8.49 -7.92
CA ASN A 87 5.60 8.06 -8.32
C ASN A 87 5.18 6.78 -7.62
N LEU A 88 3.94 6.78 -7.15
CA LEU A 88 3.24 5.65 -6.58
C LEU A 88 1.94 5.45 -7.37
N THR A 89 1.58 4.22 -7.67
CA THR A 89 0.25 3.89 -8.19
C THR A 89 -0.36 2.82 -7.31
N LEU A 90 -1.54 3.11 -6.76
CA LEU A 90 -2.35 2.14 -6.02
C LEU A 90 -3.43 1.60 -6.95
N LYS A 91 -3.65 0.29 -6.92
CA LYS A 91 -4.71 -0.37 -7.65
C LYS A 91 -5.58 -1.15 -6.68
N SER A 92 -6.79 -0.65 -6.42
CA SER A 92 -7.73 -1.31 -5.53
C SER A 92 -8.23 -2.63 -6.14
N SER A 93 -8.76 -3.49 -5.28
CA SER A 93 -9.42 -4.74 -5.68
C SER A 93 -10.60 -4.52 -6.65
N LEU A 94 -11.16 -3.31 -6.66
CA LEU A 94 -12.27 -2.90 -7.53
C LEU A 94 -11.82 -2.28 -8.86
N GLY A 95 -10.51 -2.28 -9.15
CA GLY A 95 -9.96 -1.78 -10.40
C GLY A 95 -9.82 -0.26 -10.48
N VAL A 96 -10.00 0.46 -9.36
CA VAL A 96 -9.72 1.89 -9.28
C VAL A 96 -8.20 2.10 -9.17
N GLU A 97 -7.68 2.99 -9.99
CA GLU A 97 -6.27 3.41 -9.95
C GLU A 97 -6.18 4.79 -9.26
N ILE A 98 -5.34 4.88 -8.23
CA ILE A 98 -5.03 6.13 -7.55
C ILE A 98 -3.55 6.42 -7.77
N ARG A 99 -3.24 7.63 -8.25
CA ARG A 99 -1.87 8.08 -8.46
C ARG A 99 -1.38 8.85 -7.24
N GLY A 100 -0.13 8.64 -6.88
CA GLY A 100 0.52 9.26 -5.74
C GLY A 100 1.88 9.83 -6.11
N ILE A 101 2.29 10.90 -5.42
CA ILE A 101 3.64 11.47 -5.51
C ILE A 101 4.18 11.68 -4.09
N ILE A 102 5.36 11.12 -3.82
CA ILE A 102 6.14 11.41 -2.62
C ILE A 102 7.00 12.65 -2.90
N ASN A 103 7.02 13.61 -1.97
CA ASN A 103 7.82 14.81 -2.12
C ASN A 103 9.33 14.55 -1.88
N GLU A 104 10.18 15.50 -2.26
CA GLU A 104 11.64 15.37 -2.12
C GLU A 104 12.12 15.14 -0.69
N LYS A 105 11.41 15.72 0.29
CA LYS A 105 11.71 15.55 1.72
C LYS A 105 11.31 14.18 2.26
N ARG A 106 10.54 13.39 1.50
CA ARG A 106 9.97 12.11 1.94
C ARG A 106 9.26 12.27 3.28
N ASP A 107 8.40 13.27 3.37
CA ASP A 107 7.54 13.51 4.54
C ASP A 107 6.07 13.70 4.14
N LYS A 108 5.80 13.78 2.82
CA LYS A 108 4.46 13.94 2.26
C LYS A 108 4.24 13.02 1.06
N LEU A 109 3.11 12.34 1.06
CA LEU A 109 2.57 11.57 -0.06
C LEU A 109 1.23 12.19 -0.46
N THR A 110 1.16 12.80 -1.64
CA THR A 110 -0.11 13.28 -2.19
C THR A 110 -0.72 12.22 -3.07
N LEU A 111 -1.95 11.80 -2.76
CA LEU A 111 -2.77 10.93 -3.59
C LEU A 111 -3.80 11.78 -4.35
N TYR A 112 -3.78 11.67 -5.68
CA TYR A 112 -4.63 12.44 -6.58
C TYR A 112 -5.91 11.69 -6.94
N ASN A 113 -7.03 12.42 -6.98
CA ASN A 113 -8.36 11.88 -7.23
C ASN A 113 -8.64 10.63 -6.38
N PHE A 114 -8.30 10.72 -5.09
CA PHE A 114 -8.45 9.65 -4.13
C PHE A 114 -9.91 9.17 -4.09
N ARG A 115 -10.10 7.87 -4.29
CA ARG A 115 -11.39 7.20 -4.25
C ARG A 115 -11.26 5.86 -3.54
N SER A 116 -11.88 5.75 -2.37
CA SER A 116 -12.03 4.50 -1.64
C SER A 116 -13.52 4.23 -1.40
N ILE A 117 -13.90 2.95 -1.38
CA ILE A 117 -15.24 2.56 -0.92
C ILE A 117 -15.43 2.75 0.58
N LEU A 118 -14.33 2.81 1.34
CA LEU A 118 -14.37 2.91 2.80
C LEU A 118 -14.35 4.35 3.29
N PHE A 119 -13.90 5.29 2.46
CA PHE A 119 -13.70 6.67 2.84
C PHE A 119 -13.83 7.62 1.65
N ILE A 120 -14.64 8.67 1.85
CA ILE A 120 -14.79 9.77 0.89
C ILE A 120 -14.20 11.03 1.56
N PRO A 121 -13.05 11.54 1.08
CA PRO A 121 -12.50 12.79 1.58
C PRO A 121 -13.35 14.00 1.21
N LYS A 122 -13.19 15.10 1.96
CA LYS A 122 -13.73 16.42 1.60
C LYS A 122 -13.12 17.01 0.32
N THR A 123 -11.90 16.62 -0.02
CA THR A 123 -11.16 17.07 -1.20
C THR A 123 -10.81 15.88 -2.09
N ASN A 124 -10.79 16.06 -3.41
CA ASN A 124 -10.44 14.98 -4.33
C ASN A 124 -9.00 14.48 -4.12
N ASP A 125 -8.09 15.38 -3.76
CA ASP A 125 -6.71 15.04 -3.47
C ASP A 125 -6.51 15.04 -1.94
N ILE A 126 -5.73 14.08 -1.45
CA ILE A 126 -5.33 14.02 -0.05
C ILE A 126 -3.81 13.98 0.06
N THR A 127 -3.26 14.67 1.06
CA THR A 127 -1.84 14.60 1.40
C THR A 127 -1.68 13.88 2.73
N LEU A 128 -1.00 12.75 2.69
CA LEU A 128 -0.62 11.97 3.85
C LEU A 128 0.78 12.39 4.33
N THR A 129 1.03 12.27 5.62
CA THR A 129 2.31 12.59 6.27
C THR A 129 2.83 11.41 7.10
N HIS A 130 4.14 11.33 7.34
CA HIS A 130 4.74 10.40 8.30
C HIS A 130 5.85 11.07 9.12
#